data_AF-D3S228-F1
#
_entry.id   AF-D3S228-F1
#
_cell.length_a   1.000
_cell.length_b   1.000
_cell.length_c   1.000
_cell.angle_alpha   90.00
_cell.angle_beta   90.00
_cell.angle_gamma   90.00
#
_symmetry.space_group_name_H-M   'P 1'
#
loop_
_entity.id
_entity.type
_entity.pdbx_description
1 polymer ?
#
loop_
_entity_poly.entity_id
_entity_poly.type
_entity_poly.pdbx_seq_one_letter_code
_entity_poly.pdbx_strand_id
1 'polypeptide(L)' 'MQETTTLVDLLKELREIRKKLDRIEEAIEDLIDSTLTLEEDELLEEVKEKIEKGDFSEFIPLEKLDEALEE' A
#
# COMPACT_ATOMS: atom_id res chain seq x y z
N MET A 1 8.50 42.41 -22.76
CA MET A 1 9.49 42.15 -21.70
C MET A 1 9.93 40.71 -21.87
N GLN A 2 11.22 40.44 -22.12
CA GLN A 2 11.74 39.07 -22.07
C GLN A 2 11.93 38.72 -20.59
N GLU A 3 11.20 37.73 -20.10
CA GLU A 3 11.47 37.17 -18.78
C GLU A 3 12.85 36.53 -18.82
N THR A 4 13.79 37.08 -18.05
CA THR A 4 15.14 36.53 -17.94
C THR A 4 15.15 35.58 -16.77
N THR A 5 14.96 34.30 -17.05
CA THR A 5 15.08 33.23 -16.05
C THR A 5 16.54 33.18 -15.60
N THR A 6 16.78 33.41 -14.31
CA THR A 6 18.14 33.35 -13.77
C THR A 6 18.51 31.91 -13.41
N LEU A 7 19.80 31.62 -13.30
CA LEU A 7 20.28 30.34 -12.78
C LEU A 7 19.74 30.05 -11.37
N VAL A 8 19.46 31.09 -10.59
CA VAL A 8 18.87 30.95 -9.25
C VAL A 8 17.41 30.52 -9.32
N ASP A 9 16.66 31.03 -10.29
CA ASP A 9 15.26 30.63 -10.51
C ASP A 9 15.18 29.18 -10.97
N LEU A 10 16.05 28.77 -11.90
CA LEU A 10 16.17 27.37 -12.32
C LEU A 10 16.53 26.45 -11.15
N LEU A 11 17.43 26.88 -10.25
CA LEU A 11 17.75 26.10 -9.05
C LEU A 11 16.58 25.97 -8.08
N LYS A 12 15.71 26.98 -7.97
CA LYS A 12 14.49 26.90 -7.15
C LYS A 12 13.50 25.92 -7.77
N GLU A 13 13.26 26.02 -9.07
CA GLU A 13 12.38 25.10 -9.79
C GLU A 13 12.85 23.65 -9.66
N LEU A 14 14.15 23.38 -9.80
CA LEU A 14 14.71 22.05 -9.59
C LEU A 14 14.48 21.51 -8.18
N ARG A 15 14.56 22.37 -7.16
CA ARG A 15 14.27 21.99 -5.76
C ARG A 15 12.78 21.68 -5.57
N GLU A 16 11.90 22.40 -6.23
CA GLU A 16 10.46 22.14 -6.17
C GLU A 16 10.09 20.85 -6.90
N ILE A 17 10.69 20.57 -8.06
CA ILE A 17 10.54 19.32 -8.79
C ILE A 17 10.97 18.15 -7.91
N ARG A 18 12.13 18.25 -7.24
CA ARG A 18 12.59 17.21 -6.32
C ARG A 18 11.58 16.93 -5.21
N LYS A 19 11.05 17.96 -4.55
CA LYS A 19 10.02 17.79 -3.51
C LYS A 19 8.74 17.14 -4.04
N LYS A 20 8.37 17.40 -5.29
CA LYS A 20 7.21 16.76 -5.92
C LYS A 20 7.49 15.28 -6.19
N LEU A 21 8.69 14.93 -6.62
CA LEU A 21 9.10 13.53 -6.80
C LEU A 21 9.07 12.77 -5.48
N ASP A 22 9.63 13.34 -4.41
CA ASP A 22 9.64 12.70 -3.08
C ASP A 22 8.19 12.36 -2.62
N ARG A 23 7.22 13.26 -2.88
CA ARG A 23 5.80 13.02 -2.55
C ARG A 23 5.12 11.99 -3.44
N ILE A 24 5.55 11.87 -4.70
CA ILE A 24 5.03 10.86 -5.62
C ILE A 24 5.53 9.48 -5.19
N GLU A 25 6.80 9.40 -4.77
CA GLU A 25 7.39 8.17 -4.23
C GLU A 25 6.61 7.68 -3.00
N GLU A 26 6.37 8.56 -2.01
CA GLU A 26 5.56 8.24 -0.81
C GLU A 26 4.15 7.75 -1.19
N ALA A 27 3.48 8.41 -2.13
CA ALA A 27 2.15 7.99 -2.59
C ALA A 27 2.17 6.64 -3.33
N ILE A 28 3.27 6.29 -4.00
CA ILE A 28 3.42 4.99 -4.66
C ILE A 28 3.70 3.90 -3.62
N GLU A 29 4.51 4.17 -2.60
CA GLU A 29 4.73 3.25 -1.47
C GLU A 29 3.41 2.95 -0.76
N ASP A 30 2.62 3.99 -0.42
CA ASP A 30 1.29 3.82 0.16
C ASP A 30 0.37 2.97 -0.74
N LEU A 31 0.44 3.15 -2.06
CA LEU A 31 -0.35 2.35 -3.00
C LEU A 31 0.10 0.89 -3.02
N ILE A 32 1.40 0.64 -3.03
CA ILE A 32 1.96 -0.72 -2.99
C ILE A 32 1.55 -1.39 -1.68
N ASP A 33 1.71 -0.73 -0.54
CA ASP A 33 1.34 -1.26 0.78
C ASP A 33 -0.17 -1.47 0.92
N SER A 34 -0.98 -0.70 0.19
CA SER A 34 -2.44 -0.86 0.17
C SER A 34 -2.94 -1.93 -0.81
N THR A 35 -2.08 -2.41 -1.71
CA THR A 35 -2.45 -3.38 -2.74
C THR A 35 -2.04 -4.77 -2.28
N LEU A 36 -3.00 -5.70 -2.26
CA LEU A 36 -2.68 -7.11 -2.03
C LEU A 36 -1.75 -7.62 -3.12
N THR A 37 -0.75 -8.39 -2.73
CA THR A 37 0.02 -9.21 -3.67
C THR A 37 -0.89 -10.24 -4.35
N LEU A 38 -0.47 -10.79 -5.49
CA LEU A 38 -1.24 -11.83 -6.19
C LEU A 38 -1.53 -13.03 -5.29
N GLU A 39 -0.58 -13.44 -4.45
CA GLU A 39 -0.74 -14.53 -3.49
C GLU A 39 -1.78 -14.18 -2.41
N GLU A 40 -1.78 -12.94 -1.91
CA GLU A 40 -2.77 -12.48 -0.94
C GLU A 40 -4.18 -12.35 -1.54
N ASP A 41 -4.30 -11.96 -2.80
CA ASP A 41 -5.58 -11.89 -3.52
C ASP A 41 -6.15 -13.30 -3.77
N GLU A 42 -5.30 -14.26 -4.17
CA GLU A 42 -5.67 -15.67 -4.30
C GLU A 42 -6.15 -16.26 -2.96
N LEU A 43 -5.41 -16.01 -1.88
CA LEU A 43 -5.81 -16.41 -0.53
C LEU A 43 -7.15 -15.78 -0.11
N LEU A 44 -7.36 -14.50 -0.44
CA LEU A 44 -8.60 -13.81 -0.14
C LEU A 44 -9.80 -14.44 -0.87
N GLU A 45 -9.65 -14.78 -2.15
CA GLU A 45 -10.68 -15.48 -2.92
C GLU A 45 -10.97 -16.88 -2.35
N GLU A 46 -9.95 -17.63 -1.96
CA GLU A 46 -10.13 -18.93 -1.31
C GLU A 46 -10.93 -18.82 0.00
N VAL A 47 -10.59 -17.83 0.85
CA VAL A 47 -11.32 -17.57 2.10
C VAL A 47 -12.76 -17.20 1.82
N LYS A 48 -13.03 -16.34 0.83
CA LYS A 48 -14.41 -15.99 0.43
C LYS A 48 -15.20 -17.23 0.00
N GLU A 49 -14.62 -18.09 -0.84
CA GLU A 49 -15.29 -19.32 -1.25
C GLU A 49 -15.60 -20.26 -0.08
N LYS A 50 -14.69 -20.39 0.89
CA LYS A 50 -14.90 -21.20 2.10
C LYS A 50 -16.04 -20.63 2.94
N ILE A 51 -16.10 -19.30 3.11
CA ILE A 51 -17.20 -18.60 3.79
C ILE A 51 -18.54 -18.85 3.09
N GLU A 52 -18.59 -18.72 1.75
CA GLU A 52 -19.81 -18.97 0.97
C GLU A 52 -20.30 -20.42 1.07
N LYS A 53 -19.37 -21.38 1.08
CA LYS A 53 -19.66 -22.81 1.28
C LYS A 53 -20.00 -23.15 2.74
N GLY A 54 -19.79 -22.22 3.67
CA GLY A 54 -19.98 -22.42 5.11
C GLY A 54 -18.95 -23.38 5.73
N ASP A 55 -17.80 -23.55 5.08
CA ASP A 55 -16.70 -24.39 5.58
C ASP A 55 -15.76 -23.54 6.43
N PHE A 56 -15.90 -23.70 7.75
CA PHE A 56 -15.08 -22.98 8.73
C PHE A 56 -14.03 -23.86 9.40
N SER A 57 -13.77 -25.06 8.86
CA SER A 57 -12.93 -26.07 9.52
C SER A 57 -11.49 -25.61 9.77
N GLU A 58 -10.97 -24.72 8.93
CA GLU A 58 -9.62 -24.16 9.03
C GLU A 58 -9.54 -22.84 9.83
N PHE A 59 -10.68 -22.26 10.23
CA PHE A 59 -10.70 -20.99 10.96
C PHE A 59 -10.96 -21.21 12.45
N ILE A 60 -10.29 -20.42 13.27
CA ILE A 60 -10.54 -20.37 14.71
C ILE A 60 -11.50 -19.23 15.04
N PRO A 61 -12.39 -19.40 16.03
CA PRO A 61 -13.17 -18.30 16.58
C PRO A 61 -12.25 -17.21 17.12
N LEU A 62 -12.65 -15.94 16.94
CA LEU A 62 -11.84 -14.79 17.36
C LEU A 62 -11.56 -14.82 18.87
N GLU A 63 -12.49 -15.33 19.67
CA GLU A 63 -12.34 -15.46 21.13
C GLU A 63 -11.22 -16.42 21.55
N LYS A 64 -10.74 -17.27 20.63
CA LYS A 64 -9.67 -18.23 20.85
C LYS A 64 -8.34 -17.82 20.21
N LEU A 65 -8.27 -16.62 19.65
CA LEU A 65 -7.07 -16.15 18.95
C LEU A 65 -5.86 -16.08 19.89
N ASP A 66 -6.05 -15.54 21.10
CA ASP A 66 -4.98 -15.41 22.08
C ASP A 66 -4.41 -16.79 22.48
N GLU A 67 -5.26 -17.79 22.69
CA GLU A 67 -4.85 -19.17 23.01
C GLU A 67 -4.07 -19.83 21.86
N ALA A 68 -4.43 -19.53 20.62
CA ALA A 68 -3.78 -20.09 19.44
C ALA A 68 -2.43 -19.42 19.12
N LEU A 69 -2.20 -18.19 19.59
CA LEU A 69 -0.94 -17.44 19.39
C LEU A 69 0.09 -17.68 20.50
N GLU A 70 -0.30 -18.31 21.62
CA GLU A 70 0.59 -18.64 22.74
C GLU A 70 1.34 -19.99 22.59
N GLU A 71 1.09 -20.76 21.51
CA GLU A 71 1.82 -21.98 21.12
C GLU A 71 3.13 -21.71 20.38
#